data_AF-A0A533ZCN2-F1
#
_entry.id   AF-A0A533ZCN2-F1
#
_cell.length_a   1.000
_cell.length_b   1.000
_cell.length_c   1.000
_cell.angle_alpha   90.00
_cell.angle_beta   90.00
_cell.angle_gamma   90.00
#
_symmetry.space_group_name_H-M   'P 1'
#
loop_
_entity.id
_entity.type
_entity.pdbx_description
1 polymer ?
#
loop_
_entity_poly.entity_id
_entity_poly.type
_entity_poly.pdbx_seq_one_letter_code
_entity_poly.pdbx_strand_id
1 'polypeptide(L)'
;MRNAGLRVFNAVSRQAAPFGFDRTPSQTIGKFLGLLDGTHQTGDLRTAVNAFGAGQAGVVTKLLEFLHGLHCLSVSPQSSVRAHWLAAIQDQDLVHLGHAALLYRRHDEFFLFDPWLLPWLAESSIPSLWGSLLPRPAAIFLTHDHDDHVDTRTLLTMPKDIPIIVPSRTNRRKLYYDYVSLLRELGFTRVIELAHRETFPFDGGCVASVPFFGEDPCDIEMPRNCYLIADRGRNTLVHADS
;
A
#
# COMPACT_ATOMS: atom_id res chain seq x y z
N MET A 1 3.13 -21.15 18.85
CA MET A 1 4.38 -21.07 18.06
C MET A 1 5.19 -19.87 18.54
N ARG A 2 6.50 -20.01 18.73
CA ARG A 2 7.39 -19.00 19.31
C ARG A 2 8.19 -18.33 18.18
N ASN A 3 7.85 -17.09 17.82
CA ASN A 3 8.59 -16.35 16.79
C ASN A 3 9.87 -15.77 17.41
N ALA A 4 11.01 -16.44 17.20
CA ALA A 4 12.33 -16.10 17.76
C ALA A 4 13.32 -15.58 16.68
N GLY A 5 12.80 -15.00 15.60
CA GLY A 5 13.62 -14.57 14.49
C GLY A 5 12.82 -14.10 13.28
N LEU A 6 13.55 -13.62 12.28
CA LEU A 6 13.07 -13.29 10.95
C LEU A 6 13.72 -14.24 9.93
N ARG A 7 13.04 -14.47 8.82
CA ARG A 7 13.66 -15.03 7.62
C ARG A 7 13.79 -13.91 6.61
N VAL A 8 15.01 -13.54 6.28
CA VAL A 8 15.29 -12.54 5.24
C VAL A 8 15.47 -13.24 3.92
N PHE A 9 14.87 -12.70 2.87
CA PHE A 9 14.98 -13.21 1.51
C PHE A 9 15.38 -12.07 0.57
N ASN A 10 16.48 -12.25 -0.16
CA ASN A 10 16.86 -11.38 -1.26
C ASN A 10 16.21 -11.92 -2.54
N ALA A 11 15.25 -11.16 -3.09
CA ALA A 11 14.49 -11.60 -4.26
C ALA A 11 15.32 -11.68 -5.56
N VAL A 12 16.39 -10.87 -5.66
CA VAL A 12 17.25 -10.81 -6.85
C VAL A 12 18.24 -11.98 -6.86
N SER A 13 18.96 -12.18 -5.76
CA SER A 13 19.93 -13.28 -5.65
C SER A 13 19.29 -14.63 -5.27
N ARG A 14 18.00 -14.62 -4.91
CA ARG A 14 17.23 -15.78 -4.40
C ARG A 14 17.86 -16.42 -3.16
N GLN A 15 18.60 -15.64 -2.37
CA GLN A 15 19.22 -16.09 -1.13
C GLN A 15 18.27 -15.87 0.05
N ALA A 16 18.22 -16.85 0.96
CA ALA A 16 17.47 -16.74 2.21
C ALA A 16 18.37 -17.04 3.40
N ALA A 17 18.26 -16.25 4.46
CA ALA A 17 18.99 -16.51 5.70
C ALA A 17 18.14 -16.15 6.94
N PRO A 18 18.22 -16.95 8.01
CA PRO A 18 17.54 -16.66 9.27
C PRO A 18 18.31 -15.60 10.06
N PHE A 19 17.58 -14.68 10.67
CA PHE A 19 18.10 -13.72 11.65
C PHE A 19 17.41 -13.98 13.00
N GLY A 20 18.18 -14.50 13.97
CA GLY A 20 17.65 -14.84 15.30
C GLY A 20 17.65 -13.65 16.26
N PHE A 21 16.60 -13.55 17.08
CA PHE A 21 16.54 -12.61 18.21
C PHE A 21 15.58 -13.11 19.29
N ASP A 22 15.82 -12.70 20.53
CA ASP A 22 14.93 -13.00 21.64
C ASP A 22 13.60 -12.25 21.53
N ARG A 23 12.57 -12.66 22.29
CA ARG A 23 11.21 -12.08 22.16
C ARG A 23 11.15 -10.58 22.46
N THR A 24 11.97 -10.10 23.40
CA THR A 24 11.98 -8.73 23.92
C THR A 24 12.16 -7.66 22.82
N PRO A 25 13.08 -7.81 21.83
CA PRO A 25 13.24 -6.86 20.73
C PRO A 25 12.20 -6.91 19.59
N SER A 26 11.19 -7.79 19.59
CA SER A 26 10.34 -7.98 18.41
C SER A 26 9.57 -6.72 17.97
N GLN A 27 9.07 -5.93 18.93
CA GLN A 27 8.37 -4.69 18.62
C GLN A 27 9.32 -3.62 18.10
N THR A 28 10.53 -3.52 18.67
CA THR A 28 11.57 -2.60 18.21
C THR A 28 12.01 -2.91 16.79
N ILE A 29 12.25 -4.19 16.49
CA ILE A 29 12.60 -4.65 15.15
C ILE A 29 11.49 -4.30 14.16
N GLY A 30 10.23 -4.59 14.49
CA GLY A 30 9.10 -4.25 13.61
C GLY A 30 8.98 -2.74 13.36
N LYS A 31 9.09 -1.92 14.41
CA LYS A 31 9.10 -0.45 14.28
C LYS A 31 10.24 0.03 13.40
N PHE A 32 11.44 -0.50 13.60
CA PHE A 32 12.62 -0.10 12.83
C PHE A 32 12.54 -0.52 11.37
N LEU A 33 12.10 -1.75 11.08
CA LEU A 33 11.86 -2.21 9.70
C LEU A 33 10.87 -1.31 8.96
N GLY A 34 9.85 -0.79 9.67
CA GLY A 34 8.91 0.18 9.12
C GLY A 34 9.53 1.52 8.72
N LEU A 35 10.72 1.87 9.22
CA LEU A 35 11.47 3.05 8.82
C LEU A 35 12.37 2.79 7.60
N LEU A 36 12.53 1.54 7.16
CA LEU A 36 13.36 1.17 6.00
C LEU A 36 12.53 1.18 4.71
N ASP A 37 11.75 2.25 4.51
CA ASP A 37 10.82 2.41 3.39
C ASP A 37 11.35 3.33 2.26
N GLY A 38 12.58 3.82 2.40
CA GLY A 38 13.22 4.72 1.43
C GLY A 38 12.82 6.20 1.57
N THR A 39 12.07 6.58 2.61
CA THR A 39 11.68 7.98 2.88
C THR A 39 12.52 8.66 3.96
N HIS A 40 13.29 7.89 4.74
CA HIS A 40 14.10 8.38 5.85
C HIS A 40 15.57 8.55 5.47
N GLN A 41 16.19 9.64 5.95
CA GLN A 41 17.64 9.82 5.83
C GLN A 41 18.39 8.96 6.86
N THR A 42 19.67 8.68 6.61
CA THR A 42 20.53 7.96 7.56
C THR A 42 20.59 8.63 8.94
N GLY A 43 20.48 9.95 9.00
CA GLY A 43 20.41 10.72 10.25
C GLY A 43 19.14 10.43 11.06
N ASP A 44 17.99 10.34 10.39
CA ASP A 44 16.70 10.01 11.00
C ASP A 44 16.73 8.59 11.59
N LEU A 45 17.23 7.63 10.80
CA LEU A 45 17.37 6.24 11.24
C LEU A 45 18.28 6.12 12.46
N ARG A 46 19.41 6.84 12.47
CA ARG A 46 20.32 6.86 13.63
C ARG A 46 19.64 7.42 14.88
N THR A 47 18.86 8.48 14.73
CA THR A 47 18.09 9.07 15.83
C THR A 47 17.07 8.08 16.39
N ALA A 48 16.35 7.37 15.52
CA ALA A 48 15.41 6.33 15.93
C ALA A 48 16.09 5.18 16.69
N VAL A 49 17.24 4.70 16.20
CA VAL A 49 18.02 3.64 16.87
C VAL A 49 18.46 4.06 18.28
N ASN A 50 18.94 5.29 18.43
CA ASN A 50 19.37 5.83 19.72
C ASN A 50 18.22 5.94 20.73
N ALA A 51 16.98 6.14 20.26
CA ALA A 51 15.80 6.23 21.11
C ALA A 51 15.34 4.87 21.69
N PHE A 52 15.78 3.73 21.14
CA PHE A 52 15.36 2.40 21.60
C PHE A 52 16.07 1.90 22.87
N GLY A 53 17.09 2.62 23.36
CA GLY A 53 17.91 2.22 24.51
C GLY A 53 19.03 1.23 24.15
N ALA A 54 20.10 1.22 24.93
CA ALA A 54 21.38 0.60 24.55
C ALA A 54 21.29 -0.90 24.18
N GLY A 55 20.52 -1.70 24.92
CA GLY A 55 20.36 -3.14 24.64
C GLY A 55 19.58 -3.45 23.36
N GLN A 56 18.63 -2.60 23.00
CA GLN A 56 17.78 -2.75 21.81
C GLN A 56 18.48 -2.21 20.56
N ALA A 57 19.21 -1.09 20.70
CA ALA A 57 20.01 -0.51 19.64
C ALA A 57 21.01 -1.51 19.06
N GLY A 58 21.68 -2.30 19.91
CA GLY A 58 22.62 -3.33 19.46
C GLY A 58 21.99 -4.41 18.58
N VAL A 59 20.75 -4.82 18.86
CA VAL A 59 20.02 -5.80 18.03
C VAL A 59 19.63 -5.20 16.68
N VAL A 60 19.19 -3.94 16.67
CA VAL A 60 18.85 -3.22 15.43
C VAL A 60 20.08 -3.01 14.55
N THR A 61 21.23 -2.64 15.13
CA THR A 61 22.50 -2.54 14.38
C THR A 61 22.89 -3.87 13.75
N LYS A 62 22.82 -4.98 14.49
CA LYS A 62 23.07 -6.32 13.93
C LYS A 62 22.12 -6.67 12.79
N LEU A 63 20.85 -6.29 12.91
CA LEU A 63 19.87 -6.47 11.83
C LEU A 63 20.24 -5.67 10.59
N LEU A 64 20.64 -4.40 10.73
CA LEU A 64 21.10 -3.57 9.61
C LEU A 64 22.32 -4.18 8.91
N GLU A 65 23.33 -4.58 9.68
CA GLU A 65 24.52 -5.25 9.16
C GLU A 65 24.17 -6.54 8.41
N PHE A 66 23.24 -7.32 8.97
CA PHE A 66 22.75 -8.55 8.34
C PHE A 66 22.01 -8.27 7.02
N LEU A 67 21.09 -7.31 7.00
CA LEU A 67 20.37 -6.92 5.78
C LEU A 67 21.31 -6.34 4.72
N HIS A 68 22.30 -5.53 5.13
CA HIS A 68 23.32 -4.99 4.23
C HIS A 68 24.21 -6.11 3.66
N GLY A 69 24.65 -7.05 4.50
CA GLY A 69 25.46 -8.20 4.08
C GLY A 69 24.74 -9.14 3.11
N LEU A 70 23.41 -9.22 3.17
CA LEU A 70 22.57 -9.94 2.21
C LEU A 70 22.19 -9.10 0.97
N HIS A 71 22.69 -7.87 0.85
CA HIS A 71 22.32 -6.93 -0.22
C HIS A 71 20.81 -6.64 -0.28
N CYS A 72 20.14 -6.63 0.87
CA CYS A 72 18.73 -6.29 1.01
C CYS A 72 18.49 -4.81 1.35
N LEU A 73 19.56 -4.02 1.47
CA LEU A 73 19.50 -2.57 1.69
C LEU A 73 20.39 -1.85 0.67
N SER A 74 19.96 -0.67 0.26
CA SER A 74 20.74 0.24 -0.57
C SER A 74 20.65 1.65 -0.01
N VAL A 75 21.74 2.40 -0.12
CA VAL A 75 21.79 3.83 0.23
C VAL A 75 21.81 4.62 -1.07
N SER A 76 20.86 5.55 -1.23
CA SER A 76 20.82 6.42 -2.40
C SER A 76 21.24 7.86 -2.03
N PRO A 77 22.17 8.50 -2.78
CA PRO A 77 22.55 9.90 -2.56
C PRO A 77 21.52 10.89 -3.11
N GLN A 78 20.67 10.50 -4.07
CA GLN A 78 19.60 11.33 -4.61
C GLN A 78 18.40 10.50 -5.04
N SER A 79 17.22 11.12 -4.91
CA SER A 79 15.89 10.65 -5.31
C SER A 79 15.26 9.61 -4.38
N SER A 80 14.30 10.09 -3.58
CA SER A 80 13.30 9.24 -2.95
C SER A 80 12.50 8.50 -4.02
N VAL A 81 11.84 7.40 -3.65
CA VAL A 81 10.92 6.66 -4.53
C VAL A 81 9.96 7.61 -5.25
N ARG A 82 9.44 8.62 -4.55
CA ARG A 82 8.57 9.66 -5.13
C ARG A 82 9.21 10.43 -6.29
N ALA A 83 10.46 10.89 -6.14
CA ALA A 83 11.11 11.68 -7.18
C ALA A 83 11.38 10.85 -8.45
N HIS A 84 11.69 9.55 -8.30
CA HIS A 84 11.78 8.63 -9.44
C HIS A 84 10.46 8.51 -10.18
N TRP A 85 9.34 8.34 -9.45
CA TRP A 85 8.01 8.29 -10.08
C TRP A 85 7.67 9.60 -10.80
N LEU A 86 7.93 10.76 -10.19
CA LEU A 86 7.66 12.06 -10.84
C LEU A 86 8.51 12.29 -12.11
N ALA A 87 9.69 11.69 -12.20
CA ALA A 87 10.53 11.74 -13.39
C ALA A 87 10.11 10.71 -14.46
N ALA A 88 9.53 9.57 -14.05
CA ALA A 88 9.26 8.44 -14.93
C ALA A 88 7.89 8.48 -15.65
N ILE A 89 6.88 9.11 -15.05
CA ILE A 89 5.52 9.21 -15.63
C ILE A 89 5.13 10.67 -15.80
N GLN A 90 4.13 10.98 -16.61
CA GLN A 90 3.62 12.35 -16.83
C GLN A 90 2.38 12.63 -15.97
N ASP A 91 2.04 13.92 -15.83
CA ASP A 91 0.81 14.33 -15.19
C ASP A 91 -0.41 13.73 -15.93
N GLN A 92 -1.41 13.26 -15.18
CA GLN A 92 -2.60 12.54 -15.67
C GLN A 92 -2.34 11.15 -16.26
N ASP A 93 -1.13 10.59 -16.08
CA ASP A 93 -0.86 9.19 -16.43
C ASP A 93 -1.55 8.23 -15.48
N LEU A 94 -2.00 7.10 -16.06
CA LEU A 94 -2.51 5.95 -15.34
C LEU A 94 -1.55 4.77 -15.58
N VAL A 95 -0.96 4.27 -14.51
CA VAL A 95 0.00 3.16 -14.55
C VAL A 95 -0.66 1.90 -14.05
N HIS A 96 -0.59 0.84 -14.86
CA HIS A 96 -1.02 -0.49 -14.47
C HIS A 96 0.06 -1.19 -13.64
N LEU A 97 -0.29 -1.57 -12.41
CA LEU A 97 0.62 -2.24 -11.48
C LEU A 97 0.43 -3.77 -11.44
N GLY A 98 -0.62 -4.28 -12.08
CA GLY A 98 -0.99 -5.70 -12.12
C GLY A 98 -2.44 -5.92 -11.68
N HIS A 99 -3.13 -6.91 -12.28
CA HIS A 99 -4.55 -7.18 -12.03
C HIS A 99 -5.41 -5.90 -12.17
N ALA A 100 -6.13 -5.47 -11.14
CA ALA A 100 -6.89 -4.21 -11.11
C ALA A 100 -6.13 -3.04 -10.46
N ALA A 101 -4.89 -3.25 -10.00
CA ALA A 101 -4.11 -2.23 -9.31
C ALA A 101 -3.66 -1.14 -10.27
N LEU A 102 -4.05 0.11 -9.99
CA LEU A 102 -3.72 1.28 -10.81
C LEU A 102 -3.15 2.41 -9.97
N LEU A 103 -2.13 3.08 -10.49
CA LEU A 103 -1.60 4.32 -9.94
C LEU A 103 -1.92 5.47 -10.89
N TYR A 104 -2.72 6.43 -10.44
CA TYR A 104 -3.02 7.65 -11.19
C TYR A 104 -2.18 8.82 -10.67
N ARG A 105 -1.49 9.54 -11.57
CA ARG A 105 -0.74 10.75 -11.20
C ARG A 105 -1.58 12.01 -11.44
N ARG A 106 -1.67 12.87 -10.43
CA ARG A 106 -2.23 14.23 -10.53
C ARG A 106 -1.22 15.23 -10.02
N HIS A 107 -0.65 16.05 -10.90
CA HIS A 107 0.48 16.94 -10.64
C HIS A 107 1.62 16.21 -9.92
N ASP A 108 1.63 16.33 -8.61
CA ASP A 108 2.64 15.89 -7.66
C ASP A 108 2.07 14.90 -6.62
N GLU A 109 0.79 14.55 -6.76
CA GLU A 109 0.02 13.63 -5.94
C GLU A 109 -0.26 12.33 -6.73
N PHE A 110 -0.56 11.27 -5.98
CA PHE A 110 -0.83 9.95 -6.54
C PHE A 110 -2.09 9.35 -5.90
N PHE A 111 -2.97 8.79 -6.71
CA PHE A 111 -4.10 7.99 -6.26
C PHE A 111 -3.86 6.53 -6.60
N LEU A 112 -4.16 5.65 -5.65
CA LEU A 112 -3.96 4.21 -5.79
C LEU A 112 -5.32 3.52 -5.76
N PHE A 113 -5.62 2.72 -6.79
CA PHE A 113 -6.86 1.98 -6.93
C PHE A 113 -6.58 0.49 -6.81
N ASP A 114 -7.41 -0.23 -6.05
CA ASP A 114 -7.40 -1.69 -5.85
C ASP A 114 -5.99 -2.30 -5.72
N PRO A 115 -5.18 -1.87 -4.74
CA PRO A 115 -3.79 -2.31 -4.67
C PRO A 115 -3.70 -3.80 -4.32
N TRP A 116 -3.25 -4.59 -5.29
CA TRP A 116 -2.92 -6.01 -5.14
C TRP A 116 -1.45 -6.27 -5.51
N LEU A 117 -0.55 -5.95 -4.58
CA LEU A 117 0.89 -5.90 -4.85
C LEU A 117 1.63 -7.19 -4.48
N LEU A 118 1.00 -8.06 -3.68
CA LEU A 118 1.62 -9.28 -3.15
C LEU A 118 1.16 -10.62 -3.75
N PRO A 119 0.81 -10.76 -5.05
CA PRO A 119 0.74 -12.08 -5.64
C PRO A 119 2.17 -12.53 -5.96
N TRP A 120 2.87 -13.14 -4.99
CA TRP A 120 4.09 -13.88 -5.31
C TRP A 120 3.68 -15.13 -6.08
N LEU A 121 3.73 -15.03 -7.41
CA LEU A 121 3.65 -16.21 -8.26
C LEU A 121 5.06 -16.82 -8.30
N ALA A 122 5.19 -18.05 -7.80
CA ALA A 122 6.48 -18.76 -7.75
C ALA A 122 7.19 -18.85 -9.11
N GLU A 123 6.42 -18.72 -10.18
CA GLU A 123 6.85 -18.81 -11.57
C GLU A 123 7.27 -17.45 -12.18
N SER A 124 7.00 -16.32 -11.51
CA SER A 124 7.43 -15.01 -12.01
C SER A 124 8.94 -14.83 -11.85
N SER A 125 9.61 -14.45 -12.94
CA SER A 125 11.03 -14.11 -12.94
C SER A 125 11.33 -12.74 -12.34
N ILE A 126 10.31 -11.89 -12.19
CA ILE A 126 10.41 -10.54 -11.64
C ILE A 126 9.67 -10.50 -10.30
N PRO A 127 10.29 -9.97 -9.22
CA PRO A 127 9.62 -9.81 -7.93
C PRO A 127 8.38 -8.91 -8.06
N SER A 128 7.32 -9.25 -7.31
CA SER A 128 6.15 -8.37 -7.21
C SER A 128 6.53 -7.01 -6.63
N LEU A 129 5.83 -5.96 -7.06
CA LEU A 129 6.06 -4.62 -6.53
C LEU A 129 5.78 -4.60 -5.02
N TRP A 130 6.60 -3.89 -4.24
CA TRP A 130 6.37 -3.73 -2.80
C TRP A 130 5.80 -2.33 -2.51
N GLY A 131 5.00 -2.18 -1.45
CA GLY A 131 4.38 -0.89 -1.11
C GLY A 131 5.38 0.26 -0.92
N SER A 132 6.60 -0.03 -0.43
CA SER A 132 7.67 0.97 -0.28
C SER A 132 8.30 1.41 -1.62
N LEU A 133 8.05 0.69 -2.71
CA LEU A 133 8.49 1.07 -4.06
C LEU A 133 7.47 1.96 -4.78
N LEU A 134 6.32 2.24 -4.16
CA LEU A 134 5.32 3.18 -4.64
C LEU A 134 5.53 4.56 -4.02
N PRO A 135 5.17 5.64 -4.73
CA PRO A 135 5.12 6.95 -4.10
C PRO A 135 3.99 6.92 -3.07
N ARG A 136 4.16 7.60 -1.93
CA ARG A 136 3.13 7.72 -0.91
C ARG A 136 1.83 8.29 -1.55
N PRO A 137 0.71 7.54 -1.58
CA PRO A 137 -0.50 8.02 -2.20
C PRO A 137 -1.19 9.08 -1.35
N ALA A 138 -1.87 10.01 -2.01
CA ALA A 138 -2.74 11.00 -1.38
C ALA A 138 -4.07 10.37 -0.94
N ALA A 139 -4.51 9.32 -1.62
CA ALA A 139 -5.68 8.52 -1.27
C ALA A 139 -5.62 7.12 -1.90
N ILE A 140 -6.27 6.15 -1.24
CA ILE A 140 -6.50 4.80 -1.77
C ILE A 140 -7.99 4.65 -2.07
N PHE A 141 -8.35 3.98 -3.17
CA PHE A 141 -9.73 3.70 -3.57
C PHE A 141 -9.90 2.20 -3.74
N LEU A 142 -10.89 1.61 -3.07
CA LEU A 142 -11.28 0.21 -3.23
C LEU A 142 -12.61 0.14 -3.98
N THR A 143 -12.70 -0.66 -5.03
CA THR A 143 -13.90 -0.77 -5.88
C THR A 143 -14.96 -1.69 -5.30
N HIS A 144 -14.57 -2.89 -4.86
CA HIS A 144 -15.49 -3.89 -4.33
C HIS A 144 -14.79 -4.86 -3.36
N ASP A 145 -15.52 -5.83 -2.86
CA ASP A 145 -15.23 -6.57 -1.62
C ASP A 145 -14.41 -7.85 -1.82
N HIS A 146 -14.03 -8.14 -3.06
CA HIS A 146 -13.30 -9.35 -3.40
C HIS A 146 -11.84 -9.30 -2.95
N ASP A 147 -11.29 -10.48 -2.65
CA ASP A 147 -9.99 -10.64 -1.99
C ASP A 147 -8.81 -10.07 -2.80
N ASP A 148 -8.96 -10.00 -4.13
CA ASP A 148 -8.02 -9.42 -5.09
C ASP A 148 -8.17 -7.90 -5.26
N HIS A 149 -9.21 -7.29 -4.66
CA HIS A 149 -9.40 -5.83 -4.58
C HIS A 149 -9.24 -5.30 -3.14
N VAL A 150 -9.48 -6.15 -2.12
CA VAL A 150 -9.33 -5.85 -0.67
C VAL A 150 -8.23 -6.70 -0.04
N ASP A 151 -7.05 -6.72 -0.65
CA ASP A 151 -5.96 -7.56 -0.17
C ASP A 151 -5.34 -7.01 1.13
N THR A 152 -5.73 -7.62 2.25
CA THR A 152 -5.25 -7.24 3.59
C THR A 152 -3.72 -7.26 3.71
N ARG A 153 -3.03 -8.15 2.99
CA ARG A 153 -1.56 -8.24 2.98
C ARG A 153 -0.93 -6.97 2.41
N THR A 154 -1.43 -6.50 1.27
CA THR A 154 -1.00 -5.25 0.64
C THR A 154 -1.40 -4.06 1.50
N LEU A 155 -2.66 -4.02 1.96
CA LEU A 155 -3.19 -2.91 2.78
C LEU A 155 -2.42 -2.72 4.10
N LEU A 156 -1.90 -3.79 4.71
CA LEU A 156 -1.03 -3.71 5.89
C LEU A 156 0.24 -2.90 5.63
N THR A 157 0.75 -2.87 4.40
CA THR A 157 1.97 -2.11 4.03
C THR A 157 1.70 -0.65 3.67
N MET A 158 0.44 -0.25 3.46
CA MET A 158 0.08 1.10 3.03
C MET A 158 0.14 2.13 4.18
N PRO A 159 0.28 3.45 3.89
CA PRO A 159 0.13 4.49 4.90
C PRO A 159 -1.24 4.46 5.58
N LYS A 160 -1.29 4.63 6.90
CA LYS A 160 -2.50 4.47 7.72
C LYS A 160 -3.23 5.78 8.06
N ASP A 161 -2.60 6.91 7.76
CA ASP A 161 -3.06 8.27 8.04
C ASP A 161 -3.63 8.99 6.80
N ILE A 162 -3.63 8.33 5.65
CA ILE A 162 -4.24 8.82 4.41
C ILE A 162 -5.70 8.38 4.30
N PRO A 163 -6.53 9.10 3.54
CA PRO A 163 -7.86 8.64 3.16
C PRO A 163 -7.81 7.29 2.43
N ILE A 164 -8.69 6.38 2.85
CA ILE A 164 -9.05 5.19 2.09
C ILE A 164 -10.55 5.23 1.80
N ILE A 165 -10.89 5.27 0.52
CA ILE A 165 -12.23 5.42 -0.01
C ILE A 165 -12.77 4.03 -0.36
N VAL A 166 -13.97 3.74 0.09
CA VAL A 166 -14.62 2.44 -0.07
C VAL A 166 -16.08 2.61 -0.50
N PRO A 167 -16.73 1.58 -1.05
CA PRO A 167 -18.15 1.59 -1.32
C PRO A 167 -18.96 1.88 -0.05
N SER A 168 -19.94 2.77 -0.17
CA SER A 168 -20.75 3.15 0.98
C SER A 168 -21.83 2.13 1.28
N ARG A 169 -21.98 1.80 2.56
CA ARG A 169 -23.13 1.03 3.06
C ARG A 169 -24.48 1.70 2.77
N THR A 170 -24.55 2.96 2.39
CA THR A 170 -25.81 3.62 2.00
C THR A 170 -26.36 3.07 0.69
N ASN A 171 -25.50 2.55 -0.19
CA ASN A 171 -25.90 1.87 -1.44
C ASN A 171 -26.35 0.41 -1.19
N ARG A 172 -26.33 -0.09 0.05
CA ARG A 172 -26.65 -1.50 0.34
C ARG A 172 -28.10 -1.81 0.07
N ARG A 173 -28.34 -3.04 -0.37
CA ARG A 173 -29.68 -3.63 -0.45
C ARG A 173 -29.94 -4.51 0.76
N LYS A 174 -29.22 -5.63 0.85
CA LYS A 174 -29.39 -6.63 1.92
C LYS A 174 -28.10 -6.90 2.68
N LEU A 175 -27.01 -7.12 1.96
CA LEU A 175 -25.69 -7.39 2.51
C LEU A 175 -24.76 -6.20 2.28
N TYR A 176 -23.72 -6.13 3.08
CA TYR A 176 -22.61 -5.20 2.87
C TYR A 176 -21.33 -5.80 3.45
N TYR A 177 -20.21 -5.46 2.84
CA TYR A 177 -18.89 -5.74 3.40
C TYR A 177 -18.55 -4.63 4.39
N ASP A 178 -18.22 -4.98 5.64
CA ASP A 178 -17.93 -3.97 6.66
C ASP A 178 -16.50 -3.45 6.56
N TYR A 179 -16.21 -2.72 5.48
CA TYR A 179 -14.92 -2.08 5.22
C TYR A 179 -14.44 -1.25 6.40
N VAL A 180 -15.34 -0.51 7.05
CA VAL A 180 -14.99 0.39 8.15
C VAL A 180 -14.39 -0.38 9.31
N SER A 181 -15.00 -1.50 9.71
CA SER A 181 -14.48 -2.35 10.78
C SER A 181 -13.15 -2.97 10.39
N LEU A 182 -13.06 -3.61 9.21
CA LEU A 182 -11.81 -4.23 8.74
C LEU A 182 -10.65 -3.22 8.67
N LEU A 183 -10.86 -2.10 7.99
CA LEU A 183 -9.80 -1.13 7.74
C LEU A 183 -9.34 -0.43 9.03
N ARG A 184 -10.23 -0.23 10.00
CA ARG A 184 -9.85 0.27 11.33
C ARG A 184 -9.00 -0.75 12.09
N GLU A 185 -9.33 -2.04 12.03
CA GLU A 185 -8.50 -3.11 12.61
C GLU A 185 -7.12 -3.19 11.93
N LEU A 186 -7.04 -2.90 10.63
CA LEU A 186 -5.76 -2.76 9.92
C LEU A 186 -5.01 -1.45 10.27
N GLY A 187 -5.63 -0.55 11.03
CA GLY A 187 -5.03 0.69 11.54
C GLY A 187 -5.32 1.94 10.73
N PHE A 188 -6.13 1.88 9.67
CA PHE A 188 -6.50 3.08 8.90
C PHE A 188 -7.34 4.02 9.76
N THR A 189 -6.91 5.27 9.83
CA THR A 189 -7.55 6.29 10.69
C THR A 189 -8.59 7.13 9.93
N ARG A 190 -8.60 7.06 8.60
CA ARG A 190 -9.47 7.87 7.72
C ARG A 190 -10.16 7.02 6.65
N VAL A 191 -11.12 6.19 7.08
CA VAL A 191 -11.98 5.42 6.17
C VAL A 191 -13.17 6.28 5.73
N ILE A 192 -13.33 6.47 4.42
CA ILE A 192 -14.39 7.29 3.82
C ILE A 192 -15.27 6.37 2.97
N GLU A 193 -16.52 6.22 3.39
CA GLU A 193 -17.55 5.58 2.57
C GLU A 193 -18.04 6.58 1.52
N LEU A 194 -17.97 6.21 0.24
CA LEU A 194 -18.41 7.06 -0.88
C LEU A 194 -19.57 6.38 -1.61
N ALA A 195 -20.76 6.98 -1.51
CA ALA A 195 -21.98 6.49 -2.13
C ALA A 195 -22.00 6.81 -3.64
N HIS A 196 -22.89 6.17 -4.39
CA HIS A 196 -22.96 6.41 -5.83
C HIS A 196 -23.30 7.88 -6.09
N ARG A 197 -22.59 8.49 -7.04
CA ARG A 197 -22.66 9.91 -7.42
C ARG A 197 -22.02 10.88 -6.41
N GLU A 198 -21.57 10.41 -5.26
CA GLU A 198 -20.74 11.23 -4.37
C GLU A 198 -19.32 11.36 -4.95
N THR A 199 -18.66 12.44 -4.56
CA THR A 199 -17.34 12.80 -5.10
C THR A 199 -16.35 13.01 -3.98
N PHE A 200 -15.13 12.50 -4.17
CA PHE A 200 -13.94 12.88 -3.41
C PHE A 200 -13.24 14.04 -4.15
N PRO A 201 -13.31 15.28 -3.64
CA PRO A 201 -12.76 16.43 -4.34
C PRO A 201 -11.24 16.51 -4.19
N PHE A 202 -10.60 17.09 -5.20
CA PHE A 202 -9.21 17.56 -5.15
C PHE A 202 -9.09 18.87 -5.94
N ASP A 203 -7.96 19.56 -5.84
CA ASP A 203 -7.79 20.81 -6.56
C ASP A 203 -7.82 20.58 -8.09
N GLY A 204 -8.68 21.29 -8.82
CA GLY A 204 -8.85 21.12 -10.26
C GLY A 204 -9.65 19.89 -10.72
N GLY A 205 -10.26 19.11 -9.81
CA GLY A 205 -11.06 17.94 -10.20
C GLY A 205 -11.72 17.16 -9.06
N CYS A 206 -12.18 15.95 -9.37
CA CYS A 206 -12.72 15.03 -8.37
C CYS A 206 -12.62 13.56 -8.81
N VAL A 207 -12.73 12.64 -7.85
CA VAL A 207 -13.02 11.22 -8.11
C VAL A 207 -14.47 10.98 -7.73
N ALA A 208 -15.32 10.67 -8.70
CA ALA A 208 -16.73 10.35 -8.49
C ALA A 208 -16.93 8.83 -8.35
N SER A 209 -17.75 8.43 -7.38
CA SER A 209 -18.25 7.05 -7.31
C SER A 209 -19.34 6.84 -8.35
N VAL A 210 -19.19 5.80 -9.16
CA VAL A 210 -20.09 5.41 -10.24
C VAL A 210 -20.65 4.02 -9.92
N PRO A 211 -21.92 3.72 -10.25
CA PRO A 211 -22.47 2.38 -10.06
C PRO A 211 -21.63 1.28 -10.73
N PHE A 212 -21.42 0.20 -9.99
CA PHE A 212 -20.85 -1.07 -10.44
C PHE A 212 -22.01 -2.06 -10.65
N PHE A 213 -21.96 -2.86 -11.72
CA PHE A 213 -22.97 -3.88 -12.04
C PHE A 213 -22.30 -5.21 -12.39
N GLY A 214 -22.89 -6.34 -12.00
CA GLY A 214 -22.41 -7.67 -12.40
C GLY A 214 -21.41 -8.31 -11.44
N GLU A 215 -20.68 -9.31 -11.94
CA GLU A 215 -19.62 -10.09 -11.28
C GLU A 215 -20.05 -10.96 -10.07
N ASP A 216 -21.23 -10.70 -9.51
CA ASP A 216 -21.88 -11.58 -8.55
C ASP A 216 -22.64 -12.74 -9.21
N PRO A 217 -22.24 -14.01 -9.03
CA PRO A 217 -22.97 -15.16 -9.57
C PRO A 217 -24.34 -15.37 -8.91
N CYS A 218 -24.60 -14.70 -7.78
CA CYS A 218 -25.80 -14.86 -6.96
C CYS A 218 -26.59 -13.55 -6.77
N ASP A 219 -26.24 -12.47 -7.49
CA ASP A 219 -26.86 -11.14 -7.40
C ASP A 219 -27.12 -10.72 -5.93
N ILE A 220 -26.04 -10.68 -5.15
CA ILE A 220 -26.09 -10.35 -3.72
C ILE A 220 -26.23 -8.84 -3.48
N GLU A 221 -26.24 -8.05 -4.57
CA GLU A 221 -26.42 -6.59 -4.61
C GLU A 221 -25.57 -5.88 -3.54
N MET A 222 -24.30 -6.28 -3.41
CA MET A 222 -23.38 -5.67 -2.47
C MET A 222 -23.00 -4.25 -2.92
N PRO A 223 -22.76 -3.30 -2.00
CA PRO A 223 -22.25 -1.99 -2.35
C PRO A 223 -20.89 -2.11 -3.05
N ARG A 224 -20.82 -1.65 -4.30
CA ARG A 224 -19.62 -1.64 -5.13
C ARG A 224 -19.56 -0.36 -5.95
N ASN A 225 -18.36 0.10 -6.26
CA ASN A 225 -18.10 1.34 -6.98
C ASN A 225 -17.14 1.11 -8.15
N CYS A 226 -17.49 1.67 -9.30
CA CYS A 226 -16.50 2.15 -10.26
C CYS A 226 -16.07 3.57 -9.85
N TYR A 227 -14.91 4.03 -10.31
CA TYR A 227 -14.44 5.39 -10.02
C TYR A 227 -14.16 6.19 -11.28
N LEU A 228 -14.81 7.33 -11.44
CA LEU A 228 -14.55 8.28 -12.51
C LEU A 228 -13.66 9.42 -12.00
N ILE A 229 -12.43 9.46 -12.49
CA ILE A 229 -11.49 10.56 -12.23
C ILE A 229 -11.78 11.65 -13.26
N ALA A 230 -12.33 12.77 -12.82
CA ALA A 230 -12.52 13.97 -13.64
C ALA A 230 -11.44 14.99 -13.27
N ASP A 231 -10.46 15.17 -14.14
CA ASP A 231 -9.24 15.94 -13.85
C ASP A 231 -8.90 16.86 -15.02
N ARG A 232 -9.02 18.18 -14.83
CA ARG A 232 -8.54 19.23 -15.76
C ARG A 232 -8.83 18.96 -17.25
N GLY A 233 -10.07 18.57 -17.57
CA GLY A 233 -10.52 18.32 -18.95
C GLY A 233 -10.29 16.89 -19.46
N ARG A 234 -9.73 15.99 -18.65
CA ARG A 234 -9.60 14.56 -18.94
C ARG A 234 -10.42 13.75 -17.95
N ASN A 235 -11.20 12.81 -18.47
CA ASN A 235 -11.99 11.88 -17.68
C ASN A 235 -11.45 10.46 -17.85
N THR A 236 -11.13 9.80 -16.75
CA THR A 236 -10.62 8.42 -16.72
C THR A 236 -11.54 7.57 -15.85
N LEU A 237 -12.13 6.51 -16.42
CA LEU A 237 -12.98 5.57 -15.68
C LEU A 237 -12.16 4.35 -15.25
N VAL A 238 -12.08 4.12 -13.93
CA VAL A 238 -11.63 2.87 -13.33
C VAL A 238 -12.86 1.97 -13.20
N HIS A 239 -12.99 1.02 -14.13
CA HIS A 239 -14.15 0.12 -14.24
C HIS A 239 -14.02 -1.14 -13.39
N ALA A 240 -12.78 -1.63 -13.19
CA ALA A 240 -12.50 -2.93 -12.59
C ALA A 240 -13.41 -4.02 -13.21
N ASP A 241 -14.14 -4.76 -12.38
CA ASP A 241 -14.85 -5.97 -12.77
C ASP A 241 -16.36 -5.77 -12.99
N SER A 242 -16.80 -4.51 -13.11
CA SER A 242 -18.19 -4.18 -13.47
C SER A 242 -18.55 -4.61 -14.90
#